data_AF-A0A6P6FF02-F1
#
_entry.id   AF-A0A6P6FF02-F1
#
_cell.length_a   1.000
_cell.length_b   1.000
_cell.length_c   1.000
_cell.angle_alpha   90.00
_cell.angle_beta   90.00
_cell.angle_gamma   90.00
#
_symmetry.space_group_name_H-M   'P 1'
#
loop_
_entity.id
_entity.type
_entity.pdbx_description
1 polymer ?
#
loop_
_entity_poly.entity_id
_entity_poly.type
_entity_poly.pdbx_seq_one_letter_code
_entity_poly.pdbx_strand_id
1 'polypeptide(L)'
;MHQTAPKCNVKPCSNNDVPPSSVVRACLGPSLAQVFFNYTHHDTIKLLDVLTPSKTSKACFPIPSDHHLPKTKFMPSTDYQIVKAFVHQNILEIGEALLGRVKKEIEENLKDKIERQSREKFYMYQAKKRQEAELHVQQLHEKYENYIETVRRELQKQLEGEWSKAAAECAKNIKKAVVQERINVTNEVTRKMHAEMTHVVLSLYKEFEKLFCAKRDNIIADFNQIMRAQHVKLKKEMLDFKEKMSRDLHIQRHQFEIQNAADLIYILCVERLRSNKEKHIMHEYFQQQINEFYELMVRLKDIITIMKKEIVDCHMEKKLLGEELCKVTKHLQKFINFVFHAIPGQADYLLPL
;
A
#
# COMPACT_ATOMS: atom_id res chain seq x y z
N MET A 1 11.69 -68.37 -3.67
CA MET A 1 12.33 -69.55 -3.05
C MET A 1 11.82 -70.79 -3.75
N HIS A 2 12.58 -71.31 -4.71
CA HIS A 2 12.27 -72.56 -5.39
C HIS A 2 12.82 -73.72 -4.56
N GLN A 3 11.92 -74.56 -4.03
CA GLN A 3 12.31 -75.81 -3.39
C GLN A 3 12.53 -76.88 -4.46
N THR A 4 13.71 -77.47 -4.38
CA THR A 4 14.26 -78.56 -5.19
C THR A 4 13.43 -79.84 -5.03
N ALA A 5 12.92 -80.35 -6.15
CA ALA A 5 12.43 -81.72 -6.25
C ALA A 5 13.60 -82.72 -6.28
N PRO A 6 13.48 -83.91 -5.67
CA PRO A 6 14.53 -84.92 -5.70
C PRO A 6 14.66 -85.53 -7.10
N LYS A 7 15.89 -85.49 -7.64
CA LYS A 7 16.29 -86.12 -8.90
C LYS A 7 16.14 -87.63 -8.80
N CYS A 8 15.29 -88.22 -9.63
CA CYS A 8 15.34 -89.64 -9.95
C CYS A 8 16.00 -89.79 -11.33
N ASN A 9 17.21 -90.36 -11.34
CA ASN A 9 17.99 -90.63 -12.54
C ASN A 9 17.33 -91.76 -13.35
N VAL A 10 16.66 -91.41 -14.45
CA VAL A 10 16.20 -92.39 -15.44
C VAL A 10 17.08 -92.23 -16.68
N LYS A 11 17.94 -93.23 -16.94
CA LYS A 11 18.61 -93.37 -18.24
C LYS A 11 17.52 -93.56 -19.30
N PRO A 12 17.52 -92.81 -20.43
CA PRO A 12 16.51 -92.98 -21.46
C PRO A 12 16.69 -94.36 -22.10
N CYS A 13 15.67 -95.21 -21.99
CA CYS A 13 15.59 -96.43 -22.77
C CYS A 13 15.30 -96.02 -24.22
N SER A 14 16.35 -96.00 -25.03
CA SER A 14 16.26 -96.02 -26.48
C SER A 14 15.65 -97.35 -26.90
N ASN A 15 14.32 -97.38 -27.08
CA ASN A 15 13.55 -98.19 -28.03
C ASN A 15 12.06 -97.93 -27.76
N ASN A 16 11.26 -97.72 -28.81
CA ASN A 16 9.82 -97.43 -28.77
C ASN A 16 8.97 -98.66 -28.37
N ASP A 17 9.32 -99.32 -27.26
CA ASP A 17 8.62 -100.49 -26.74
C ASP A 17 7.77 -100.11 -25.52
N VAL A 18 6.50 -100.50 -25.54
CA VAL A 18 5.56 -100.30 -24.42
C VAL A 18 6.06 -101.10 -23.21
N PRO A 19 6.26 -100.50 -22.03
CA PRO A 19 6.83 -101.20 -20.89
C PRO A 19 5.89 -102.28 -20.36
N PRO A 20 6.37 -103.51 -20.08
CA PRO A 20 5.54 -104.59 -19.57
C PRO A 20 5.02 -104.31 -18.14
N SER A 21 3.90 -104.97 -17.78
CA SER A 21 3.18 -104.73 -16.52
C SER A 21 4.03 -104.91 -15.25
N SER A 22 5.08 -105.74 -15.30
CA SER A 22 6.05 -105.94 -14.21
C SER A 22 6.93 -104.72 -13.93
N VAL A 23 7.31 -103.96 -14.97
CA VAL A 23 8.16 -102.76 -14.84
C VAL A 23 7.35 -101.61 -14.26
N VAL A 24 6.08 -101.47 -14.66
CA VAL A 24 5.15 -100.48 -14.11
C VAL A 24 4.96 -100.71 -12.61
N ARG A 25 4.81 -101.97 -12.18
CA ARG A 25 4.67 -102.33 -10.76
C ARG A 25 5.93 -102.08 -9.94
N ALA A 26 7.11 -102.25 -10.53
CA ALA A 26 8.39 -101.99 -9.87
C ALA A 26 8.71 -100.49 -9.71
N CYS A 27 8.38 -99.66 -10.71
CA CYS A 27 8.67 -98.22 -10.68
C CYS A 27 7.68 -97.42 -9.83
N LEU A 28 6.38 -97.77 -9.86
CA LEU A 28 5.34 -97.03 -9.13
C LEU A 28 5.11 -97.58 -7.71
N GLY A 29 5.63 -98.77 -7.41
CA GLY A 29 5.34 -99.50 -6.17
C GLY A 29 3.95 -100.14 -6.16
N PRO A 30 3.72 -101.14 -5.29
CA PRO A 30 2.54 -102.01 -5.36
C PRO A 30 1.20 -101.26 -5.25
N SER A 31 1.15 -100.26 -4.37
CA SER A 31 -0.08 -99.54 -4.04
C SER A 31 -0.52 -98.57 -5.14
N LEU A 32 0.42 -97.82 -5.73
CA LEU A 32 0.11 -96.88 -6.83
C LEU A 32 -0.13 -97.62 -8.15
N ALA A 33 0.60 -98.72 -8.39
CA ALA A 33 0.38 -99.56 -9.57
C ALA A 33 -1.03 -100.19 -9.56
N GLN A 34 -1.55 -100.59 -8.39
CA GLN A 34 -2.91 -101.12 -8.27
C GLN A 34 -3.97 -100.08 -8.64
N VAL A 35 -3.80 -98.82 -8.22
CA VAL A 35 -4.68 -97.72 -8.61
C VAL A 35 -4.59 -97.46 -10.12
N PHE A 36 -3.38 -97.46 -10.68
CA PHE A 36 -3.19 -97.28 -12.11
C PHE A 36 -3.94 -98.35 -12.94
N PHE A 37 -3.82 -99.63 -12.58
CA PHE A 37 -4.53 -100.72 -13.26
C PHE A 37 -6.06 -100.70 -13.02
N ASN A 38 -6.52 -100.23 -11.87
CA ASN A 38 -7.95 -100.15 -11.58
C ASN A 38 -8.68 -99.04 -12.38
N TYR A 39 -7.96 -98.01 -12.83
CA TYR A 39 -8.52 -96.88 -13.58
C TYR A 39 -8.14 -96.89 -15.08
N THR A 40 -7.39 -97.88 -15.56
CA THR A 40 -7.05 -98.01 -16.99
C THR A 40 -8.06 -98.85 -17.76
N HIS A 41 -8.26 -98.50 -19.03
CA HIS A 41 -9.20 -99.20 -19.92
C HIS A 41 -8.75 -100.64 -20.17
N HIS A 42 -9.70 -101.59 -20.20
CA HIS A 42 -9.42 -103.02 -20.28
C HIS A 42 -8.58 -103.44 -21.51
N ASP A 43 -8.71 -102.71 -22.62
CA ASP A 43 -7.94 -102.94 -23.84
C ASP A 43 -6.46 -102.52 -23.70
N THR A 44 -6.17 -101.51 -22.88
CA THR A 44 -4.81 -101.07 -22.57
C THR A 44 -4.09 -102.07 -21.67
N ILE A 45 -4.82 -102.71 -20.75
CA ILE A 45 -4.32 -103.79 -19.89
C ILE A 45 -3.97 -105.03 -20.73
N LYS A 46 -4.81 -105.41 -21.71
CA LYS A 46 -4.51 -106.50 -22.64
C LYS A 46 -3.24 -106.24 -23.46
N LEU A 47 -3.01 -105.01 -23.91
CA LEU A 47 -1.78 -104.63 -24.63
C LEU A 47 -0.51 -104.76 -23.77
N LEU A 48 -0.61 -104.50 -22.47
CA LEU A 48 0.49 -104.63 -21.50
C LEU A 48 0.80 -106.09 -21.12
N ASP A 49 -0.20 -106.97 -21.15
CA ASP A 49 -0.03 -108.39 -20.86
C ASP A 49 0.36 -109.23 -22.10
N VAL A 50 0.09 -108.75 -23.32
CA VAL A 50 0.43 -109.44 -24.59
C VAL A 50 1.94 -109.55 -24.85
N LEU A 51 2.80 -108.82 -24.12
CA LEU A 51 4.26 -108.93 -24.21
C LEU A 51 4.91 -109.87 -23.17
N THR A 52 4.13 -110.69 -22.46
CA THR A 52 4.69 -111.77 -21.63
C THR A 52 5.02 -113.02 -22.46
N PRO A 53 6.25 -113.56 -22.41
CA PRO A 53 6.61 -114.74 -23.19
C PRO A 53 5.96 -116.00 -22.61
N SER A 54 5.13 -116.60 -23.45
CA SER A 54 4.56 -117.95 -23.39
C SER A 54 5.38 -118.98 -22.59
N LYS A 55 4.70 -119.68 -21.67
CA LYS A 55 5.03 -121.08 -21.37
C LYS A 55 3.78 -121.96 -21.34
N THR A 56 3.88 -123.00 -22.14
CA THR A 56 3.15 -124.28 -22.20
C THR A 56 1.82 -124.32 -22.92
N SER A 57 1.84 -125.19 -23.94
CA SER A 57 0.96 -125.37 -25.05
C SER A 57 0.00 -126.56 -24.88
N LYS A 58 -1.08 -126.50 -25.66
CA LYS A 58 -1.85 -127.57 -26.37
C LYS A 58 -3.35 -127.41 -26.12
N ALA A 59 -4.27 -127.63 -27.05
CA ALA A 59 -4.36 -127.59 -28.50
C ALA A 59 -5.87 -127.69 -28.80
N CYS A 60 -6.38 -126.96 -29.78
CA CYS A 60 -7.80 -127.00 -30.16
C CYS A 60 -8.12 -128.16 -31.12
N PHE A 61 -9.23 -128.84 -30.80
CA PHE A 61 -10.10 -129.72 -31.59
C PHE A 61 -9.72 -131.18 -31.89
N PRO A 62 -10.74 -132.09 -31.87
CA PRO A 62 -10.63 -133.54 -31.69
C PRO A 62 -10.82 -134.33 -33.00
N ILE A 63 -10.36 -135.58 -33.04
CA ILE A 63 -10.75 -136.57 -34.06
C ILE A 63 -10.98 -137.93 -33.35
N PRO A 64 -12.08 -138.63 -33.66
CA PRO A 64 -12.72 -139.60 -32.76
C PRO A 64 -12.04 -140.98 -32.79
N SER A 65 -11.99 -141.63 -31.64
CA SER A 65 -11.68 -143.06 -31.55
C SER A 65 -12.97 -143.85 -31.41
N ASP A 66 -13.43 -144.37 -32.55
CA ASP A 66 -14.33 -145.51 -32.62
C ASP A 66 -13.65 -146.71 -31.96
N HIS A 67 -14.21 -147.18 -30.84
CA HIS A 67 -14.10 -148.49 -30.17
C HIS A 67 -14.51 -148.24 -28.72
N HIS A 68 -15.71 -148.57 -28.24
CA HIS A 68 -16.24 -149.93 -28.17
C HIS A 68 -17.77 -149.89 -28.05
N LEU A 69 -18.47 -150.34 -29.09
CA LEU A 69 -19.77 -151.00 -28.93
C LEU A 69 -19.52 -152.46 -28.50
N PRO A 70 -20.46 -153.08 -27.78
CA PRO A 70 -20.26 -154.37 -27.12
C PRO A 70 -20.11 -155.50 -28.13
N LYS A 71 -19.14 -156.39 -27.87
CA LYS A 71 -19.06 -157.70 -28.51
C LYS A 71 -20.21 -158.57 -28.01
N THR A 72 -21.27 -158.69 -28.80
CA THR A 72 -22.20 -159.82 -28.70
C THR A 72 -21.94 -160.75 -29.89
N LYS A 73 -21.25 -161.86 -29.62
CA LYS A 73 -21.21 -163.02 -30.49
C LYS A 73 -22.53 -163.77 -30.34
N PHE A 74 -23.27 -164.00 -31.41
CA PHE A 74 -23.93 -165.28 -31.69
C PHE A 74 -24.18 -165.43 -33.19
N MET A 75 -23.99 -166.66 -33.64
CA MET A 75 -23.96 -167.17 -35.01
C MET A 75 -25.35 -167.25 -35.68
N PRO A 76 -25.44 -167.58 -36.99
CA PRO A 76 -26.53 -167.17 -37.86
C PRO A 76 -27.66 -168.19 -37.99
N SER A 77 -28.85 -167.72 -38.40
CA SER A 77 -29.69 -168.40 -39.39
C SER A 77 -30.72 -167.42 -39.98
N THR A 78 -30.52 -167.08 -41.25
CA THR A 78 -31.49 -166.79 -42.33
C THR A 78 -32.78 -166.02 -41.97
N ASP A 79 -32.90 -164.74 -42.37
CA ASP A 79 -33.92 -164.29 -43.34
C ASP A 79 -33.81 -162.79 -43.71
N TYR A 80 -33.93 -162.47 -45.00
CA TYR A 80 -33.32 -161.31 -45.68
C TYR A 80 -34.20 -160.03 -45.78
N GLN A 81 -35.28 -159.87 -44.99
CA GLN A 81 -36.23 -158.75 -45.19
C GLN A 81 -36.30 -157.68 -44.08
N ILE A 82 -35.72 -157.91 -42.89
CA ILE A 82 -35.92 -157.01 -41.73
C ILE A 82 -34.90 -155.85 -41.69
N VAL A 83 -33.76 -155.96 -42.38
CA VAL A 83 -32.66 -154.98 -42.27
C VAL A 83 -32.92 -153.67 -43.04
N LYS A 84 -33.81 -153.65 -44.04
CA LYS A 84 -34.02 -152.44 -44.88
C LYS A 84 -34.90 -151.37 -44.19
N ALA A 85 -35.83 -151.77 -43.33
CA ALA A 85 -36.75 -150.83 -42.66
C ALA A 85 -36.06 -149.99 -41.57
N PHE A 86 -35.09 -150.57 -40.85
CA PHE A 86 -34.38 -149.86 -39.77
C PHE A 86 -33.45 -148.73 -40.26
N VAL A 87 -33.01 -148.75 -41.52
CA VAL A 87 -32.12 -147.70 -42.04
C VAL A 87 -32.89 -146.42 -42.40
N HIS A 88 -34.14 -146.51 -42.84
CA HIS A 88 -34.94 -145.34 -43.24
C HIS A 88 -35.52 -144.56 -42.04
N GLN A 89 -35.89 -145.26 -40.96
CA GLN A 89 -36.39 -144.63 -39.73
C GLN A 89 -35.31 -143.77 -39.05
N ASN A 90 -34.08 -144.28 -38.99
CA ASN A 90 -32.96 -143.54 -38.38
C ASN A 90 -32.60 -142.26 -39.14
N ILE A 91 -32.75 -142.22 -40.47
CA ILE A 91 -32.48 -141.02 -41.28
C ILE A 91 -33.55 -139.94 -41.03
N LEU A 92 -34.81 -140.32 -40.87
CA LEU A 92 -35.90 -139.39 -40.55
C LEU A 92 -35.72 -138.76 -39.17
N GLU A 93 -35.40 -139.55 -38.15
CA GLU A 93 -35.14 -139.03 -36.79
C GLU A 93 -33.94 -138.07 -36.75
N ILE A 94 -32.86 -138.39 -37.49
CA ILE A 94 -31.71 -137.48 -37.62
C ILE A 94 -32.11 -136.19 -38.31
N GLY A 95 -32.90 -136.27 -39.39
CA GLY A 95 -33.41 -135.10 -40.12
C GLY A 95 -34.28 -134.20 -39.25
N GLU A 96 -35.18 -134.79 -38.45
CA GLU A 96 -36.07 -134.06 -37.55
C GLU A 96 -35.31 -133.39 -36.40
N ALA A 97 -34.32 -134.08 -35.82
CA ALA A 97 -33.45 -133.51 -34.79
C ALA A 97 -32.53 -132.41 -35.32
N LEU A 98 -32.09 -132.49 -36.58
CA LEU A 98 -31.30 -131.43 -37.23
C LEU A 98 -32.18 -130.21 -37.53
N LEU A 99 -33.39 -130.43 -38.05
CA LEU A 99 -34.33 -129.37 -38.37
C LEU A 99 -34.81 -128.63 -37.11
N GLY A 100 -35.02 -129.35 -36.00
CA GLY A 100 -35.29 -128.76 -34.69
C GLY A 100 -34.14 -127.91 -34.15
N ARG A 101 -32.89 -128.35 -34.34
CA ARG A 101 -31.70 -127.56 -33.97
C ARG A 101 -31.56 -126.29 -34.80
N VAL A 102 -31.68 -126.40 -36.13
CA VAL A 102 -31.60 -125.25 -37.03
C VAL A 102 -32.72 -124.26 -36.75
N LYS A 103 -33.95 -124.73 -36.48
CA LYS A 103 -35.06 -123.85 -36.10
C LYS A 103 -34.78 -123.10 -34.79
N LYS A 104 -34.29 -123.79 -33.76
CA LYS A 104 -33.95 -123.18 -32.47
C LYS A 104 -32.81 -122.16 -32.60
N GLU A 105 -31.79 -122.47 -33.40
CA GLU A 105 -30.67 -121.56 -33.68
C GLU A 105 -31.11 -120.32 -34.46
N ILE A 106 -32.03 -120.48 -35.42
CA ILE A 106 -32.64 -119.37 -36.15
C ILE A 106 -33.49 -118.50 -35.21
N GLU A 107 -34.30 -119.10 -34.33
CA GLU A 107 -35.12 -118.37 -33.35
C GLU A 107 -34.27 -117.63 -32.31
N GLU A 108 -33.22 -118.24 -31.77
CA GLU A 108 -32.29 -117.58 -30.84
C GLU A 108 -31.52 -116.44 -31.51
N ASN A 109 -31.03 -116.63 -32.74
CA ASN A 109 -30.37 -115.56 -33.51
C ASN A 109 -31.32 -114.40 -33.85
N LEU A 110 -32.57 -114.70 -34.21
CA LEU A 110 -33.58 -113.66 -34.45
C LEU A 110 -33.91 -112.90 -33.16
N LYS A 111 -34.09 -113.61 -32.05
CA LYS A 111 -34.37 -113.01 -30.75
C LYS A 111 -33.23 -112.11 -30.28
N ASP A 112 -31.99 -112.58 -30.38
CA ASP A 112 -30.81 -111.80 -30.01
C ASP A 112 -30.61 -110.58 -30.95
N LYS A 113 -30.89 -110.74 -32.24
CA LYS A 113 -30.86 -109.62 -33.20
C LYS A 113 -31.94 -108.58 -32.90
N ILE A 114 -33.16 -109.00 -32.58
CA ILE A 114 -34.26 -108.10 -32.18
C ILE A 114 -33.91 -107.40 -30.86
N GLU A 115 -33.35 -108.12 -29.89
CA GLU A 115 -32.97 -107.56 -28.61
C GLU A 115 -31.83 -106.52 -28.77
N ARG A 116 -30.80 -106.83 -29.55
CA ARG A 116 -29.73 -105.88 -29.89
C ARG A 116 -30.27 -104.64 -30.59
N GLN A 117 -31.11 -104.78 -31.62
CA GLN A 117 -31.73 -103.64 -32.30
C GLN A 117 -32.63 -102.82 -31.37
N SER A 118 -33.35 -103.45 -30.44
CA SER A 118 -34.19 -102.75 -29.47
C SER A 118 -33.36 -101.94 -28.47
N ARG A 119 -32.26 -102.51 -27.96
CA ARG A 119 -31.32 -101.82 -27.06
C ARG A 119 -30.62 -100.66 -27.76
N GLU A 120 -30.16 -100.85 -28.99
CA GLU A 120 -29.57 -99.78 -29.80
C GLU A 120 -30.55 -98.62 -30.03
N LYS A 121 -31.80 -98.92 -30.41
CA LYS A 121 -32.85 -97.90 -30.55
C LYS A 121 -33.15 -97.19 -29.23
N PHE A 122 -33.18 -97.91 -28.12
CA PHE A 122 -33.38 -97.33 -26.79
C PHE A 122 -32.24 -96.37 -26.40
N TYR A 123 -30.98 -96.79 -26.58
CA TYR A 123 -29.83 -95.93 -26.30
C TYR A 123 -29.74 -94.72 -27.23
N MET A 124 -30.05 -94.88 -28.53
CA MET A 124 -30.17 -93.73 -29.44
C MET A 124 -31.25 -92.76 -28.99
N TYR A 125 -32.43 -93.25 -28.60
CA TYR A 125 -33.52 -92.40 -28.13
C TYR A 125 -33.11 -91.63 -26.86
N GLN A 126 -32.45 -92.30 -25.91
CA GLN A 126 -31.96 -91.66 -24.70
C GLN A 126 -30.87 -90.62 -24.99
N ALA A 127 -29.93 -90.92 -25.90
CA ALA A 127 -28.90 -89.97 -26.33
C ALA A 127 -29.52 -88.74 -27.02
N LYS A 128 -30.51 -88.95 -27.90
CA LYS A 128 -31.25 -87.87 -28.55
C LYS A 128 -31.98 -87.00 -27.53
N LYS A 129 -32.62 -87.59 -26.50
CA LYS A 129 -33.28 -86.83 -25.43
C LYS A 129 -32.30 -86.03 -24.57
N ARG A 130 -31.11 -86.56 -24.28
CA ARG A 130 -30.05 -85.81 -23.60
C ARG A 130 -29.56 -84.63 -24.45
N GLN A 131 -29.33 -84.87 -25.75
CA GLN A 131 -28.90 -83.83 -26.67
C GLN A 131 -29.95 -82.72 -26.80
N GLU A 132 -31.24 -83.07 -26.93
CA GLU A 132 -32.34 -82.09 -26.93
C GLU A 132 -32.38 -81.25 -25.64
N ALA A 133 -32.17 -81.89 -24.48
CA ALA A 133 -32.14 -81.19 -23.19
C ALA A 133 -30.91 -80.27 -23.06
N GLU A 134 -29.72 -80.72 -23.48
CA GLU A 134 -28.49 -79.91 -23.49
C GLU A 134 -28.64 -78.69 -24.39
N LEU A 135 -29.21 -78.86 -25.59
CA LEU A 135 -29.45 -77.77 -26.53
C LEU A 135 -30.43 -76.74 -25.96
N HIS A 136 -31.48 -77.19 -25.27
CA HIS A 136 -32.39 -76.29 -24.55
C HIS A 136 -31.71 -75.53 -23.40
N VAL A 137 -30.86 -76.20 -22.62
CA VAL A 137 -30.10 -75.55 -21.53
C VAL A 137 -29.14 -74.51 -22.09
N GLN A 138 -28.42 -74.81 -23.18
CA GLN A 138 -27.52 -73.86 -23.84
C GLN A 138 -28.27 -72.64 -24.38
N GLN A 139 -29.40 -72.83 -25.06
CA GLN A 139 -30.23 -71.73 -25.52
C GLN A 139 -30.75 -70.86 -24.37
N LEU A 140 -31.08 -71.48 -23.23
CA LEU A 140 -31.50 -70.74 -22.05
C LEU A 140 -30.33 -69.93 -21.47
N HIS A 141 -29.15 -70.55 -21.37
CA HIS A 141 -27.94 -69.89 -20.88
C HIS A 141 -27.57 -68.69 -21.75
N GLU A 142 -27.53 -68.86 -23.06
CA GLU A 142 -27.21 -67.80 -24.02
C GLU A 142 -28.23 -66.64 -23.94
N LYS A 143 -29.52 -66.94 -23.76
CA LYS A 143 -30.54 -65.90 -23.54
C LYS A 143 -30.29 -65.11 -22.25
N TYR A 144 -30.00 -65.78 -21.14
CA TYR A 144 -29.75 -65.11 -19.86
C TYR A 144 -28.42 -64.37 -19.84
N GLU A 145 -27.38 -64.91 -20.47
CA GLU A 145 -26.08 -64.25 -20.59
C GLU A 145 -26.20 -62.96 -21.41
N ASN A 146 -26.90 -63.02 -22.55
CA ASN A 146 -27.20 -61.82 -23.35
C ASN A 146 -28.04 -60.78 -22.58
N TYR A 147 -29.00 -61.23 -21.78
CA TYR A 147 -29.77 -60.35 -20.90
C TYR A 147 -28.90 -59.69 -19.82
N ILE A 148 -28.05 -60.47 -19.14
CA ILE A 148 -27.12 -59.95 -18.13
C ILE A 148 -26.17 -58.93 -18.76
N GLU A 149 -25.63 -59.22 -19.94
CA GLU A 149 -24.67 -58.35 -20.60
C GLU A 149 -25.31 -57.06 -21.14
N THR A 150 -26.58 -57.11 -21.55
CA THR A 150 -27.35 -55.91 -21.90
C THR A 150 -27.66 -55.06 -20.68
N VAL A 151 -28.10 -55.66 -19.57
CA VAL A 151 -28.32 -54.96 -18.30
C VAL A 151 -27.02 -54.34 -17.77
N ARG A 152 -25.89 -55.06 -17.86
CA ARG A 152 -24.57 -54.57 -17.44
C ARG A 152 -24.15 -53.33 -18.24
N ARG A 153 -24.30 -53.38 -19.57
CA ARG A 153 -24.00 -52.24 -20.45
C ARG A 153 -24.89 -51.04 -20.17
N GLU A 154 -26.19 -51.25 -19.92
CA GLU A 154 -27.11 -50.17 -19.59
C GLU A 154 -26.78 -49.54 -18.23
N LEU A 155 -26.51 -50.36 -17.21
CA LEU A 155 -26.10 -49.90 -15.89
C LEU A 155 -24.78 -49.10 -15.97
N GLN A 156 -23.81 -49.58 -16.75
CA GLN A 156 -22.55 -48.87 -16.95
C GLN A 156 -22.77 -47.50 -17.60
N LYS A 157 -23.62 -47.40 -18.63
CA LYS A 157 -23.96 -46.11 -19.26
C LYS A 157 -24.63 -45.16 -18.28
N GLN A 158 -25.56 -45.64 -17.47
CA GLN A 158 -26.23 -44.82 -16.46
C GLN A 158 -25.25 -44.34 -15.40
N LEU A 159 -24.36 -45.23 -14.94
CA LEU A 159 -23.31 -44.90 -13.99
C LEU A 159 -22.37 -43.85 -14.55
N GLU A 160 -21.83 -44.02 -15.77
CA GLU A 160 -20.98 -43.03 -16.43
C GLU A 160 -21.68 -41.68 -16.62
N GLY A 161 -22.98 -41.68 -16.91
CA GLY A 161 -23.81 -40.49 -17.00
C GLY A 161 -23.94 -39.75 -15.67
N GLU A 162 -24.28 -40.45 -14.59
CA GLU A 162 -24.40 -39.87 -13.25
C GLU A 162 -23.04 -39.40 -12.70
N TRP A 163 -21.97 -40.17 -12.93
CA TRP A 163 -20.61 -39.75 -12.60
C TRP A 163 -20.20 -38.48 -13.32
N SER A 164 -20.52 -38.35 -14.60
CA SER A 164 -20.22 -37.15 -15.39
C SER A 164 -21.00 -35.94 -14.90
N LYS A 165 -22.28 -36.11 -14.53
CA LYS A 165 -23.10 -35.04 -13.93
C LYS A 165 -22.53 -34.59 -12.59
N ALA A 166 -22.26 -35.54 -11.68
CA ALA A 166 -21.71 -35.25 -10.36
C ALA A 166 -20.33 -34.56 -10.46
N ALA A 167 -19.47 -35.02 -11.38
CA ALA A 167 -18.18 -34.39 -11.65
C ALA A 167 -18.32 -32.96 -12.16
N ALA A 168 -19.26 -32.71 -13.09
CA ALA A 168 -19.52 -31.37 -13.61
C ALA A 168 -20.07 -30.41 -12.55
N GLU A 169 -20.97 -30.90 -11.69
CA GLU A 169 -21.53 -30.11 -10.59
C GLU A 169 -20.48 -29.80 -9.53
N CYS A 170 -19.65 -30.78 -9.16
CA CYS A 170 -18.51 -30.58 -8.27
C CYS A 170 -17.52 -29.55 -8.86
N ALA A 171 -17.16 -29.66 -10.14
CA ALA A 171 -16.30 -28.70 -10.81
C ALA A 171 -16.90 -27.28 -10.83
N LYS A 172 -18.21 -27.15 -11.03
CA LYS A 172 -18.92 -25.86 -10.97
C LYS A 172 -18.89 -25.26 -9.57
N ASN A 173 -19.13 -26.07 -8.54
CA ASN A 173 -19.11 -25.63 -7.14
C ASN A 173 -17.70 -25.23 -6.69
N ILE A 174 -16.67 -26.00 -7.07
CA ILE A 174 -15.27 -25.65 -6.81
C ILE A 174 -14.92 -24.33 -7.50
N LYS A 175 -15.27 -24.15 -8.78
CA LYS A 175 -15.02 -22.87 -9.49
C LYS A 175 -15.70 -21.69 -8.79
N LYS A 176 -16.95 -21.85 -8.36
CA LYS A 176 -17.66 -20.81 -7.59
C LYS A 176 -16.98 -20.49 -6.27
N ALA A 177 -16.59 -21.50 -5.49
CA ALA A 177 -15.90 -21.31 -4.22
C ALA A 177 -14.55 -20.61 -4.39
N VAL A 178 -13.77 -21.00 -5.41
CA VAL A 178 -12.49 -20.36 -5.74
C VAL A 178 -12.68 -18.90 -6.14
N VAL A 179 -13.69 -18.58 -6.96
CA VAL A 179 -13.98 -17.19 -7.34
C VAL A 179 -14.41 -16.37 -6.11
N GLN A 180 -15.28 -16.94 -5.26
CA GLN A 180 -15.73 -16.26 -4.05
C GLN A 180 -14.56 -15.96 -3.10
N GLU A 181 -13.65 -16.92 -2.90
CA GLU A 181 -12.50 -16.66 -2.04
C GLU A 181 -11.48 -15.71 -2.65
N ARG A 182 -11.30 -15.72 -3.97
CA ARG A 182 -10.52 -14.67 -4.62
C ARG A 182 -11.11 -13.28 -4.36
N ILE A 183 -12.43 -13.12 -4.45
CA ILE A 183 -13.10 -11.85 -4.17
C ILE A 183 -12.90 -11.45 -2.70
N ASN A 184 -13.13 -12.38 -1.77
CA ASN A 184 -12.98 -12.11 -0.33
C ASN A 184 -11.55 -11.68 0.03
N VAL A 185 -10.54 -12.43 -0.43
CA VAL A 185 -9.13 -12.12 -0.21
C VAL A 185 -8.75 -10.78 -0.85
N THR A 186 -9.20 -10.52 -2.08
CA THR A 186 -8.92 -9.24 -2.77
C THR A 186 -9.51 -8.06 -1.99
N ASN A 187 -10.75 -8.20 -1.51
CA ASN A 187 -11.41 -7.16 -0.72
C ASN A 187 -10.70 -6.93 0.63
N GLU A 188 -10.23 -7.99 1.29
CA GLU A 188 -9.47 -7.86 2.53
C GLU A 188 -8.12 -7.16 2.33
N VAL A 189 -7.36 -7.57 1.32
CA VAL A 189 -6.08 -6.95 0.96
C VAL A 189 -6.28 -5.48 0.58
N THR A 190 -7.30 -5.19 -0.23
CA THR A 190 -7.63 -3.81 -0.63
C THR A 190 -7.96 -2.95 0.58
N ARG A 191 -8.73 -3.47 1.54
CA ARG A 191 -9.08 -2.77 2.79
C ARG A 191 -7.86 -2.47 3.65
N LYS A 192 -6.97 -3.46 3.83
CA LYS A 192 -5.70 -3.26 4.57
C LYS A 192 -4.81 -2.25 3.87
N MET A 193 -4.68 -2.34 2.55
CA MET A 193 -3.91 -1.39 1.75
C MET A 193 -4.45 0.04 1.89
N HIS A 194 -5.77 0.23 1.87
CA HIS A 194 -6.38 1.56 2.06
C HIS A 194 -6.13 2.11 3.46
N ALA A 195 -6.21 1.27 4.50
CA ALA A 195 -5.92 1.68 5.87
C ALA A 195 -4.45 2.13 6.02
N GLU A 196 -3.51 1.36 5.50
CA GLU A 196 -2.07 1.72 5.50
C GLU A 196 -1.81 3.00 4.70
N MET A 197 -2.40 3.12 3.51
CA MET A 197 -2.24 4.31 2.67
C MET A 197 -2.79 5.57 3.37
N THR A 198 -3.93 5.44 4.05
CA THR A 198 -4.51 6.54 4.85
C THR A 198 -3.61 6.91 6.02
N HIS A 199 -3.06 5.92 6.73
CA HIS A 199 -2.11 6.15 7.81
C HIS A 199 -0.85 6.88 7.33
N VAL A 200 -0.26 6.45 6.22
CA VAL A 200 0.92 7.08 5.61
C VAL A 200 0.61 8.52 5.18
N VAL A 201 -0.51 8.74 4.48
CA VAL A 201 -0.92 10.08 4.05
C VAL A 201 -1.11 11.00 5.26
N LEU A 202 -1.83 10.56 6.30
CA LEU A 202 -2.03 11.36 7.51
C LEU A 202 -0.71 11.66 8.24
N SER A 203 0.21 10.69 8.30
CA SER A 203 1.53 10.90 8.90
C SER A 203 2.34 11.94 8.14
N LEU A 204 2.39 11.83 6.81
CA LEU A 204 3.09 12.78 5.94
C LEU A 204 2.50 14.19 6.05
N TYR A 205 1.16 14.32 6.05
CA TYR A 205 0.50 15.61 6.24
C TYR A 205 0.83 16.22 7.60
N LYS A 206 0.83 15.41 8.67
CA LYS A 206 1.17 15.88 10.02
C LYS A 206 2.62 16.36 10.13
N GLU A 207 3.56 15.66 9.50
CA GLU A 207 4.96 16.07 9.44
C GLU A 207 5.14 17.35 8.62
N PHE A 208 4.48 17.43 7.46
CA PHE A 208 4.48 18.61 6.62
C PHE A 208 3.92 19.82 7.36
N GLU A 209 2.77 19.69 8.02
CA GLU A 209 2.14 20.79 8.78
C GLU A 209 3.04 21.28 9.92
N LYS A 210 3.70 20.35 10.64
CA LYS A 210 4.68 20.69 11.68
C LYS A 210 5.86 21.48 11.12
N LEU A 211 6.45 21.02 10.01
CA LEU A 211 7.56 21.70 9.34
C LEU A 211 7.13 23.08 8.84
N PHE A 212 5.92 23.17 8.27
CA PHE A 212 5.37 24.41 7.76
C PHE A 212 5.13 25.43 8.88
N CYS A 213 4.51 25.01 9.98
CA CYS A 213 4.31 25.84 11.17
C CYS A 213 5.64 26.31 11.76
N ALA A 214 6.62 25.42 11.93
CA ALA A 214 7.95 25.79 12.43
C ALA A 214 8.64 26.82 11.50
N LYS A 215 8.55 26.64 10.18
CA LYS A 215 9.10 27.59 9.21
C LYS A 215 8.40 28.95 9.26
N ARG A 216 7.07 28.95 9.34
CA ARG A 216 6.27 30.17 9.48
C ARG A 216 6.64 30.93 10.75
N ASP A 217 6.74 30.21 11.87
CA ASP A 217 7.04 30.81 13.17
C ASP A 217 8.47 31.38 13.21
N ASN A 218 9.44 30.71 12.57
CA ASN A 218 10.79 31.24 12.36
C ASN A 218 10.78 32.52 11.52
N ILE A 219 10.03 32.57 10.41
CA ILE A 219 9.90 33.78 9.58
C ILE A 219 9.30 34.93 10.39
N ILE A 220 8.26 34.65 11.20
CA ILE A 220 7.64 35.66 12.07
C ILE A 220 8.66 36.16 13.12
N ALA A 221 9.45 35.25 13.71
CA ALA A 221 10.48 35.62 14.67
C ALA A 221 11.56 36.51 14.04
N ASP A 222 12.07 36.14 12.86
CA ASP A 222 13.05 36.92 12.09
C ASP A 222 12.50 38.31 11.73
N PHE A 223 11.27 38.37 11.21
CA PHE A 223 10.60 39.62 10.90
C PHE A 223 10.46 40.51 12.12
N ASN A 224 10.02 39.96 13.25
CA ASN A 224 9.88 40.71 14.50
C ASN A 224 11.24 41.22 15.01
N GLN A 225 12.31 40.45 14.85
CA GLN A 225 13.66 40.88 15.20
C GLN A 225 14.13 42.05 14.33
N ILE A 226 13.92 41.97 13.01
CA ILE A 226 14.22 43.06 12.07
C ILE A 226 13.43 44.32 12.43
N MET A 227 12.12 44.19 12.65
CA MET A 227 11.26 45.31 13.02
C MET A 227 11.68 45.96 14.34
N ARG A 228 12.02 45.16 15.37
CA ARG A 228 12.55 45.69 16.64
C ARG A 228 13.84 46.47 16.43
N ALA A 229 14.78 45.93 15.65
CA ALA A 229 16.04 46.61 15.36
C ALA A 229 15.81 47.93 14.60
N GLN A 230 14.91 47.94 13.61
CA GLN A 230 14.55 49.16 12.88
C GLN A 230 13.88 50.19 13.78
N HIS A 231 12.95 49.80 14.65
CA HIS A 231 12.32 50.72 15.61
C HIS A 231 13.33 51.33 16.57
N VAL A 232 14.29 50.54 17.08
CA VAL A 232 15.37 51.06 17.94
C VAL A 232 16.22 52.07 17.18
N LYS A 233 16.61 51.76 15.93
CA LYS A 233 17.38 52.66 15.08
C LYS A 233 16.63 53.98 14.82
N LEU A 234 15.37 53.90 14.40
CA LEU A 234 14.54 55.07 14.12
C LEU A 234 14.32 55.92 15.38
N LYS A 235 14.10 55.29 16.54
CA LYS A 235 13.95 56.00 17.81
C LYS A 235 15.22 56.76 18.19
N LYS A 236 16.39 56.16 17.96
CA LYS A 236 17.68 56.83 18.17
C LYS A 236 17.86 58.01 17.22
N GLU A 237 17.62 57.82 15.92
CA GLU A 237 17.68 58.90 14.92
C GLU A 237 16.73 60.06 15.24
N MET A 238 15.51 59.76 15.70
CA MET A 238 14.54 60.77 16.11
C MET A 238 15.01 61.56 17.35
N LEU A 239 15.61 60.88 18.34
CA LEU A 239 16.18 61.54 19.52
C LEU A 239 17.36 62.43 19.14
N ASP A 240 18.29 61.93 18.34
CA ASP A 240 19.45 62.68 17.85
C ASP A 240 19.00 63.92 17.04
N PHE A 241 17.98 63.77 16.18
CA PHE A 241 17.39 64.88 15.44
C PHE A 241 16.73 65.91 16.36
N LYS A 242 15.96 65.46 17.36
CA LYS A 242 15.31 66.34 18.34
C LYS A 242 16.33 67.13 19.16
N GLU A 243 17.41 66.49 19.60
CA GLU A 243 18.49 67.17 20.30
C GLU A 243 19.17 68.20 19.42
N LYS A 244 19.49 67.85 18.16
CA LYS A 244 20.09 68.78 17.21
C LYS A 244 19.19 70.00 16.97
N MET A 245 17.92 69.78 16.67
CA MET A 245 16.92 70.83 16.48
C MET A 245 16.83 71.74 17.72
N SER A 246 16.82 71.17 18.92
CA SER A 246 16.78 71.95 20.16
C SER A 246 18.03 72.80 20.37
N ARG A 247 19.22 72.28 20.03
CA ARG A 247 20.47 73.05 20.09
C ARG A 247 20.47 74.17 19.06
N ASP A 248 20.07 73.89 17.83
CA ASP A 248 20.00 74.87 16.74
C ASP A 248 19.03 76.01 17.08
N LEU A 249 17.84 75.68 17.61
CA LEU A 249 16.87 76.67 18.09
C LEU A 249 17.41 77.51 19.24
N HIS A 250 18.14 76.91 20.19
CA HIS A 250 18.75 77.64 21.29
C HIS A 250 19.80 78.64 20.80
N ILE A 251 20.66 78.22 19.86
CA ILE A 251 21.67 79.08 19.23
C ILE A 251 20.98 80.22 18.48
N GLN A 252 19.99 79.93 17.64
CA GLN A 252 19.25 80.97 16.90
C GLN A 252 18.59 81.97 17.83
N ARG A 253 17.92 81.50 18.88
CA ARG A 253 17.30 82.37 19.89
C ARG A 253 18.33 83.31 20.51
N HIS A 254 19.49 82.79 20.92
CA HIS A 254 20.54 83.63 21.50
C HIS A 254 21.11 84.63 20.50
N GLN A 255 21.28 84.24 19.24
CA GLN A 255 21.71 85.16 18.18
C GLN A 255 20.69 86.30 17.99
N PHE A 256 19.40 86.00 17.97
CA PHE A 256 18.35 87.02 17.89
C PHE A 256 18.32 87.93 19.12
N GLU A 257 18.51 87.38 20.32
CA GLU A 257 18.59 88.17 21.57
C GLU A 257 19.78 89.15 21.54
N ILE A 258 20.95 88.70 21.09
CA ILE A 258 22.15 89.55 20.93
C ILE A 258 21.93 90.61 19.85
N GLN A 259 21.38 90.23 18.69
CA GLN A 259 21.09 91.17 17.61
C GLN A 259 20.12 92.25 18.06
N ASN A 260 19.04 91.87 18.74
CA ASN A 260 18.07 92.81 19.28
C ASN A 260 18.70 93.75 20.32
N ALA A 261 19.57 93.25 21.19
CA ALA A 261 20.30 94.09 22.14
C ALA A 261 21.23 95.08 21.42
N ALA A 262 21.93 94.64 20.36
CA ALA A 262 22.77 95.50 19.54
C ALA A 262 21.96 96.60 18.83
N ASP A 263 20.80 96.24 18.26
CA ASP A 263 19.90 97.18 17.58
C ASP A 263 19.34 98.23 18.57
N LEU A 264 18.96 97.81 19.78
CA LEU A 264 18.52 98.74 20.84
C LEU A 264 19.64 99.69 21.26
N ILE A 265 20.87 99.19 21.45
CA ILE A 265 22.04 100.02 21.76
C ILE A 265 22.30 101.02 20.62
N TYR A 266 22.21 100.58 19.37
CA TYR A 266 22.39 101.45 18.21
C TYR A 266 21.37 102.59 18.20
N ILE A 267 20.08 102.28 18.38
CA ILE A 267 19.00 103.29 18.47
C ILE A 267 19.27 104.27 19.63
N LEU A 268 19.62 103.77 20.81
CA LEU A 268 19.92 104.60 21.97
C LEU A 268 21.12 105.53 21.71
N CYS A 269 22.17 105.05 21.04
CA CYS A 269 23.34 105.85 20.68
C CYS A 269 22.98 106.97 19.70
N VAL A 270 22.17 106.66 18.68
CA VAL A 270 21.69 107.65 17.70
C VAL A 270 20.83 108.71 18.37
N GLU A 271 19.89 108.32 19.22
CA GLU A 271 19.04 109.25 19.97
C GLU A 271 19.86 110.11 20.95
N ARG A 272 20.87 109.54 21.60
CA ARG A 272 21.78 110.30 22.47
C ARG A 272 22.59 111.33 21.69
N LEU A 273 23.09 110.98 20.51
CA LEU A 273 23.79 111.92 19.62
C LEU A 273 22.87 113.07 19.20
N ARG A 274 21.63 112.75 18.81
CA ARG A 274 20.61 113.75 18.47
C ARG A 274 20.32 114.68 19.64
N SER A 275 20.04 114.13 20.81
CA SER A 275 19.76 114.90 22.03
C SER A 275 20.94 115.80 22.43
N ASN A 276 22.18 115.29 22.33
CA ASN A 276 23.38 116.09 22.59
C ASN A 276 23.52 117.25 21.59
N LYS A 277 23.23 117.02 20.31
CA LYS A 277 23.24 118.07 19.28
C LYS A 277 22.20 119.14 19.58
N GLU A 278 20.96 118.75 19.89
CA GLU A 278 19.89 119.67 20.28
C GLU A 278 20.26 120.47 21.54
N LYS A 279 20.85 119.82 22.55
CA LYS A 279 21.36 120.48 23.75
C LYS A 279 22.48 121.48 23.45
N HIS A 280 23.41 121.14 22.56
CA HIS A 280 24.51 122.04 22.20
C HIS A 280 23.99 123.28 21.48
N ILE A 281 23.08 123.12 20.51
CA ILE A 281 22.41 124.24 19.82
C ILE A 281 21.71 125.15 20.83
N MET A 282 20.97 124.56 21.78
CA MET A 282 20.29 125.33 22.82
C MET A 282 21.27 126.08 23.73
N HIS A 283 22.38 125.46 24.10
CA HIS A 283 23.41 126.09 24.90
C HIS A 283 24.09 127.25 24.16
N GLU A 284 24.46 127.06 22.89
CA GLU A 284 25.02 128.12 22.05
C GLU A 284 24.07 129.32 21.95
N TYR A 285 22.78 129.06 21.70
CA TYR A 285 21.75 130.11 21.67
C TYR A 285 21.69 130.89 22.98
N PHE A 286 21.60 130.21 24.13
CA PHE A 286 21.55 130.89 25.42
C PHE A 286 22.84 131.61 25.76
N GLN A 287 24.00 131.08 25.38
CA GLN A 287 25.27 131.74 25.61
C GLN A 287 25.40 133.02 24.78
N GLN A 288 24.92 133.00 23.53
CA GLN A 288 24.83 134.20 22.71
C GLN A 288 23.90 135.24 23.34
N GLN A 289 22.71 134.83 23.81
CA GLN A 289 21.78 135.72 24.52
C GLN A 289 22.42 136.35 25.77
N ILE A 290 23.13 135.55 26.59
CA ILE A 290 23.84 136.05 27.78
C ILE A 290 24.91 137.07 27.39
N ASN A 291 25.68 136.81 26.32
CA ASN A 291 26.70 137.74 25.85
C ASN A 291 26.08 139.06 25.35
N GLU A 292 24.98 138.99 24.58
CA GLU A 292 24.21 140.16 24.14
C GLU A 292 23.69 140.99 25.34
N PHE A 293 23.16 140.32 26.37
CA PHE A 293 22.77 141.00 27.61
C PHE A 293 23.96 141.61 28.36
N TYR A 294 25.10 140.93 28.40
CA TYR A 294 26.31 141.46 29.03
C TYR A 294 26.83 142.70 28.29
N GLU A 295 26.87 142.69 26.96
CA GLU A 295 27.20 143.86 26.15
C GLU A 295 26.25 145.02 26.41
N LEU A 296 24.94 144.75 26.49
CA LEU A 296 23.94 145.75 26.84
C LEU A 296 24.17 146.34 28.23
N MET A 297 24.48 145.49 29.23
CA MET A 297 24.82 145.94 30.59
C MET A 297 26.05 146.83 30.62
N VAL A 298 27.10 146.50 29.85
CA VAL A 298 28.31 147.33 29.74
C VAL A 298 27.97 148.69 29.13
N ARG A 299 27.23 148.72 28.01
CA ARG A 299 26.76 149.98 27.39
C ARG A 299 25.95 150.83 28.36
N LEU A 300 25.01 150.22 29.09
CA LEU A 300 24.22 150.91 30.11
C LEU A 300 25.10 151.47 31.24
N LYS A 301 26.11 150.72 31.69
CA LYS A 301 27.06 151.18 32.71
C LYS A 301 27.90 152.37 32.24
N ASP A 302 28.33 152.38 30.97
CA ASP A 302 29.06 153.50 30.38
C ASP A 302 28.17 154.76 30.31
N ILE A 303 26.92 154.63 29.86
CA ILE A 303 25.93 155.71 29.87
C ILE A 303 25.73 156.26 31.29
N ILE A 304 25.53 155.38 32.29
CA ILE A 304 25.39 155.80 33.70
C ILE A 304 26.64 156.55 34.17
N THR A 305 27.84 156.14 33.74
CA THR A 305 29.10 156.79 34.12
C THR A 305 29.22 158.17 33.48
N ILE A 306 28.84 158.32 32.22
CA ILE A 306 28.76 159.62 31.52
C ILE A 306 27.77 160.54 32.23
N MET A 307 26.54 160.05 32.49
CA MET A 307 25.52 160.83 33.21
C MET A 307 26.00 161.26 34.60
N LYS A 308 26.68 160.36 35.35
CA LYS A 308 27.28 160.71 36.64
C LYS A 308 28.33 161.81 36.51
N LYS A 309 29.17 161.76 35.48
CA LYS A 309 30.17 162.81 35.22
C LYS A 309 29.51 164.14 34.89
N GLU A 310 28.50 164.15 34.01
CA GLU A 310 27.72 165.35 33.70
C GLU A 310 27.06 165.95 34.94
N ILE A 311 26.51 165.14 35.83
CA ILE A 311 25.94 165.60 37.11
C ILE A 311 27.01 166.27 37.99
N VAL A 312 28.20 165.66 38.09
CA VAL A 312 29.32 166.22 38.87
C VAL A 312 29.82 167.53 38.25
N ASP A 313 30.00 167.58 36.93
CA ASP A 313 30.45 168.77 36.20
C ASP A 313 29.42 169.91 36.37
N CYS A 314 28.13 169.63 36.22
CA CYS A 314 27.06 170.59 36.46
C CYS A 314 27.04 171.08 37.92
N HIS A 315 27.30 170.20 38.89
CA HIS A 315 27.41 170.60 40.30
C HIS A 315 28.65 171.47 40.57
N MET A 316 29.77 171.20 39.89
CA MET A 316 30.99 172.02 39.97
C MET A 316 30.77 173.40 39.34
N GLU A 317 30.15 173.47 38.16
CA GLU A 317 29.74 174.74 37.53
C GLU A 317 28.80 175.54 38.43
N LYS A 318 27.78 174.89 39.00
CA LYS A 318 26.87 175.54 39.95
C LYS A 318 27.60 176.10 41.17
N LYS A 319 28.60 175.38 41.69
CA LYS A 319 29.43 175.83 42.81
C LYS A 319 30.30 177.03 42.43
N LEU A 320 30.96 177.00 41.27
CA LEU A 320 31.74 178.10 40.70
C LEU A 320 30.87 179.35 40.48
N LEU A 321 29.68 179.16 39.92
CA LEU A 321 28.69 180.23 39.76
C LEU A 321 28.30 180.82 41.13
N GLY A 322 28.10 179.97 42.14
CA GLY A 322 27.85 180.39 43.52
C GLY A 322 29.01 181.20 44.12
N GLU A 323 30.26 180.81 43.87
CA GLU A 323 31.46 181.52 44.33
C GLU A 323 31.63 182.88 43.64
N GLU A 324 31.42 182.96 42.32
CA GLU A 324 31.39 184.22 41.56
C GLU A 324 30.28 185.15 42.06
N LEU A 325 29.08 184.62 42.28
CA LEU A 325 27.96 185.38 42.83
C LEU A 325 28.32 185.92 44.22
N CYS A 326 28.97 185.12 45.06
CA CYS A 326 29.44 185.54 46.38
C CYS A 326 30.53 186.64 46.30
N LYS A 327 31.44 186.61 45.32
CA LYS A 327 32.40 187.69 45.06
C LYS A 327 31.69 188.98 44.62
N VAL A 328 30.71 188.86 43.72
CA VAL A 328 29.88 189.99 43.29
C VAL A 328 29.12 190.56 44.49
N THR A 329 28.55 189.73 45.35
CA THR A 329 27.90 190.18 46.60
C THR A 329 28.90 190.89 47.52
N LYS A 330 30.13 190.39 47.68
CA LYS A 330 31.18 191.08 48.46
C LYS A 330 31.61 192.41 47.84
N HIS A 331 31.69 192.52 46.52
CA HIS A 331 31.97 193.77 45.84
C HIS A 331 30.82 194.77 45.95
N LEU A 332 29.57 194.30 45.81
CA LEU A 332 28.38 195.09 46.12
C LEU A 332 28.40 195.54 47.58
N GLN A 333 28.80 194.69 48.52
CA GLN A 333 28.87 195.05 49.93
C GLN A 333 30.01 196.03 50.23
N LYS A 334 31.16 195.92 49.53
CA LYS A 334 32.22 196.94 49.57
C LYS A 334 31.75 198.27 48.99
N PHE A 335 30.98 198.24 47.89
CA PHE A 335 30.39 199.43 47.29
C PHE A 335 29.38 200.08 48.25
N ILE A 336 28.48 199.28 48.84
CA ILE A 336 27.54 199.71 49.87
C ILE A 336 28.30 200.33 51.05
N ASN A 337 29.33 199.65 51.57
CA ASN A 337 30.15 200.17 52.68
C ASN A 337 30.92 201.45 52.31
N PHE A 338 31.41 201.56 51.08
CA PHE A 338 32.08 202.76 50.56
C PHE A 338 31.11 203.94 50.46
N VAL A 339 29.91 203.72 49.91
CA VAL A 339 28.84 204.74 49.86
C VAL A 339 28.46 205.18 51.28
N PHE A 340 28.37 204.25 52.23
CA PHE A 340 28.12 204.58 53.63
C PHE A 340 29.27 205.33 54.32
N HIS A 341 30.53 205.11 53.94
CA HIS A 341 31.68 205.83 54.51
C HIS A 341 31.92 207.21 53.87
N ALA A 342 31.56 207.39 52.59
CA ALA A 342 31.75 208.65 51.87
C ALA A 342 30.71 209.73 52.27
N ILE A 343 29.61 209.35 52.93
CA ILE A 343 28.55 210.26 53.38
C ILE A 343 28.23 209.95 54.86
N PRO A 344 29.05 210.41 55.82
CA PRO A 344 28.76 210.22 57.25
C PRO A 344 27.57 211.10 57.64
N GLY A 345 26.38 210.49 57.70
CA GLY A 345 25.12 211.18 58.05
C GLY A 345 23.84 210.52 57.53
N GLN A 346 23.92 209.52 56.64
CA GLN A 346 22.75 208.79 56.11
C GLN A 346 22.74 207.27 56.38
N ALA A 347 23.66 206.77 57.22
CA ALA A 347 23.76 205.35 57.53
C ALA A 347 22.54 204.77 58.30
N ASP A 348 21.73 205.62 58.95
CA ASP A 348 20.57 205.19 59.74
C ASP A 348 19.33 204.84 58.90
N TYR A 349 19.36 205.01 57.58
CA TYR A 349 18.16 204.85 56.73
C TYR A 349 18.16 203.67 55.75
N LEU A 350 19.23 202.89 55.60
CA LEU A 350 19.37 202.00 54.43
C LEU A 350 19.72 200.53 54.68
N LEU A 351 19.77 200.04 55.92
CA LEU A 351 19.77 198.60 56.21
C LEU A 351 18.93 198.28 57.45
N PRO A 352 17.77 197.61 57.33
CA PRO A 352 17.33 196.71 58.38
C PRO A 352 18.23 195.46 58.39
N LEU A 353 18.42 194.89 59.58
CA LEU A 353 19.21 193.69 59.90
C LEU A 353 19.53 192.72 58.75
#